data_AF-A0A3N1YDA1-F1
#
_entry.id   AF-A0A3N1YDA1-F1
#
_cell.length_a   1.000
_cell.length_b   1.000
_cell.length_c   1.000
_cell.angle_alpha   90.00
_cell.angle_beta   90.00
_cell.angle_gamma   90.00
#
_symmetry.space_group_name_H-M   'P 1'
#
loop_
_entity.id
_entity.type
_entity.pdbx_description
1 polymer ?
#
loop_
_entity_poly.entity_id
_entity_poly.type
_entity_poly.pdbx_seq_one_letter_code
_entity_poly.pdbx_strand_id
1 'polypeptide(L)'
;MSEIARLVDTGAIEAAVAEAQGLTPDRVADLLFASGGFAVDMAPYDAFVRRWYERLDSPYLRAAAAERFGDAYLTELAGVPGGEEFAAELTEAALRAVIAHTGRMMRGPAITDWAEPHVAVMSTARARSWREASMELAKVHLPE
;
A
#
# COMPACT_ATOMS: atom_id res chain seq x y z
N MET A 1 3.92 -24.88 0.40
CA MET A 1 4.85 -23.83 0.87
C MET A 1 5.05 -22.86 -0.27
N SER A 2 4.79 -21.57 -0.06
CA SER A 2 4.98 -20.54 -1.09
C SER A 2 6.47 -20.26 -1.31
N GLU A 3 6.83 -19.75 -2.48
CA GLU A 3 8.21 -19.36 -2.77
C GLU A 3 8.66 -18.16 -1.90
N ILE A 4 7.76 -17.18 -1.67
CA ILE A 4 8.02 -16.04 -0.77
C ILE A 4 8.38 -16.54 0.63
N ALA A 5 7.54 -17.40 1.23
CA ALA A 5 7.78 -17.90 2.58
C ALA A 5 9.09 -18.70 2.66
N ARG A 6 9.35 -19.56 1.67
CA ARG A 6 10.61 -20.31 1.58
C ARG A 6 11.83 -19.38 1.53
N LEU A 7 11.78 -18.31 0.74
CA LEU A 7 12.86 -17.33 0.64
C LEU A 7 13.07 -16.58 1.96
N VAL A 8 11.98 -16.15 2.61
CA VAL A 8 12.02 -15.51 3.93
C VAL A 8 12.59 -16.44 5.00
N ASP A 9 12.15 -17.70 5.04
CA ASP A 9 12.64 -18.73 5.96
C ASP A 9 14.17 -18.95 5.83
N THR A 10 14.71 -18.77 4.63
CA THR A 10 16.17 -18.87 4.37
C THR A 10 16.92 -17.54 4.51
N GLY A 11 16.23 -16.45 4.89
CA GLY A 11 16.80 -15.11 5.03
C GLY A 11 17.09 -14.39 3.70
N ALA A 12 16.60 -14.92 2.57
CA ALA A 12 16.77 -14.34 1.24
C ALA A 12 15.77 -13.18 0.99
N ILE A 13 15.78 -12.17 1.87
CA ILE A 13 14.75 -11.12 1.94
C ILE A 13 14.61 -10.35 0.62
N GLU A 14 15.70 -9.97 -0.02
CA GLU A 14 15.65 -9.20 -1.26
C GLU A 14 15.02 -9.99 -2.42
N ALA A 15 15.28 -11.29 -2.50
CA ALA A 15 14.65 -12.16 -3.49
C ALA A 15 13.15 -12.33 -3.18
N ALA A 16 12.78 -12.50 -1.91
CA ALA A 16 11.38 -12.56 -1.50
C ALA A 16 10.62 -11.27 -1.85
N VAL A 17 11.23 -10.11 -1.63
CA VAL A 17 10.62 -8.81 -1.97
C VAL A 17 10.44 -8.67 -3.48
N ALA A 18 11.39 -9.15 -4.29
CA ALA A 18 11.25 -9.18 -5.73
C ALA A 18 10.10 -10.09 -6.18
N GLU A 19 9.98 -11.29 -5.59
CA GLU A 19 8.88 -12.22 -5.86
C GLU A 19 7.51 -11.64 -5.46
N ALA A 20 7.47 -10.81 -4.42
CA ALA A 20 6.26 -10.14 -3.95
C ALA A 20 5.89 -8.88 -4.74
N GLN A 21 6.65 -8.49 -5.77
CA GLN A 21 6.33 -7.29 -6.57
C GLN A 21 5.02 -7.46 -7.35
N GLY A 22 4.18 -6.43 -7.28
CA GLY A 22 2.89 -6.40 -7.98
C GLY A 22 1.77 -7.19 -7.31
N LEU A 23 2.04 -7.88 -6.20
CA LEU A 23 1.01 -8.54 -5.40
C LEU A 23 0.28 -7.56 -4.49
N THR A 24 -0.98 -7.86 -4.19
CA THR A 24 -1.75 -7.13 -3.17
C THR A 24 -1.26 -7.48 -1.77
N PRO A 25 -1.43 -6.60 -0.77
CA PRO A 25 -1.01 -6.87 0.60
C PRO A 25 -1.60 -8.16 1.18
N ASP A 26 -2.88 -8.44 0.93
CA ASP A 26 -3.52 -9.68 1.37
C ASP A 26 -2.87 -10.91 0.75
N ARG A 27 -2.58 -10.84 -0.56
CA ARG A 27 -1.93 -11.96 -1.25
C ARG A 27 -0.52 -12.20 -0.73
N VAL A 28 0.21 -11.13 -0.40
CA VAL A 28 1.53 -11.25 0.22
C VAL A 28 1.40 -11.88 1.61
N ALA A 29 0.47 -11.43 2.45
CA ALA A 29 0.27 -11.99 3.79
C ALA A 29 -0.09 -13.49 3.73
N ASP A 30 -1.03 -13.89 2.87
CA ASP A 30 -1.42 -15.28 2.66
C ASP A 30 -0.22 -16.16 2.28
N LEU A 31 0.60 -15.69 1.33
CA LEU A 31 1.75 -16.45 0.86
C LEU A 31 2.85 -16.49 1.91
N LEU A 32 3.12 -15.36 2.58
CA LEU A 32 4.17 -15.21 3.57
C LEU A 32 3.92 -16.12 4.78
N PHE A 33 2.73 -16.06 5.37
CA PHE A 33 2.43 -16.80 6.61
C PHE A 33 2.02 -18.26 6.38
N ALA A 34 1.87 -18.71 5.14
CA ALA A 34 1.51 -20.09 4.82
C ALA A 34 2.56 -21.16 5.23
N SER A 35 3.82 -20.81 5.48
CA SER A 35 4.84 -21.79 5.92
C SER A 35 4.81 -22.06 7.43
N GLY A 36 4.27 -21.15 8.24
CA GLY A 36 4.36 -21.21 9.70
C GLY A 36 5.76 -20.94 10.27
N GLY A 37 6.76 -20.60 9.45
CA GLY A 37 8.13 -20.35 9.90
C GLY A 37 8.26 -19.19 10.90
N PHE A 38 7.34 -18.23 10.83
CA PHE A 38 7.23 -17.11 11.77
C PHE A 38 7.05 -17.57 13.23
N ALA A 39 6.49 -18.76 13.47
CA ALA A 39 6.34 -19.32 14.82
C ALA A 39 7.67 -19.78 15.42
N VAL A 40 8.71 -19.98 14.59
CA VAL A 40 10.06 -20.35 15.02
C VAL A 40 10.95 -19.12 15.14
N ASP A 41 10.95 -18.27 14.11
CA ASP A 41 11.71 -17.02 14.09
C ASP A 41 10.94 -15.94 13.30
N MET A 42 10.54 -14.89 14.00
CA MET A 42 9.79 -13.76 13.43
C MET A 42 10.70 -12.74 12.75
N ALA A 43 12.00 -12.73 13.04
CA ALA A 43 12.91 -11.67 12.58
C ALA A 43 13.02 -11.58 11.04
N PRO A 44 13.10 -12.69 10.28
CA PRO A 44 13.10 -12.65 8.82
C PRO A 44 11.79 -12.10 8.24
N TYR A 45 10.67 -12.38 8.90
CA TYR A 45 9.34 -11.92 8.49
C TYR A 45 9.17 -10.42 8.72
N ASP A 46 9.58 -9.92 9.89
CA ASP A 46 9.64 -8.48 10.18
C ASP A 46 10.51 -7.74 9.14
N ALA A 47 11.71 -8.28 8.87
CA ALA A 47 12.62 -7.71 7.89
C ALA A 47 12.00 -7.66 6.49
N PHE A 48 11.30 -8.72 6.08
CA PHE A 48 10.57 -8.75 4.81
C PHE A 48 9.48 -7.69 4.75
N VAL A 49 8.60 -7.62 5.77
CA VAL A 49 7.46 -6.68 5.79
C VAL A 49 7.94 -5.24 5.66
N ARG A 50 8.94 -4.86 6.48
CA ARG A 50 9.55 -3.51 6.43
C ARG A 50 10.09 -3.21 5.04
N ARG A 51 10.86 -4.14 4.47
CA ARG A 51 11.53 -3.94 3.19
C ARG A 51 10.58 -3.90 2.00
N TRP A 52 9.56 -4.75 2.02
CA TRP A 52 8.53 -4.78 0.99
C TRP A 52 7.67 -3.51 1.03
N TYR A 53 7.26 -3.08 2.23
CA TYR A 53 6.46 -1.86 2.42
C TYR A 53 7.16 -0.60 1.88
N GLU A 54 8.47 -0.47 2.10
CA GLU A 54 9.27 0.64 1.56
C GLU A 54 9.18 0.77 0.03
N ARG A 55 8.98 -0.34 -0.69
CA ARG A 55 8.92 -0.39 -2.16
C ARG A 55 7.53 -0.13 -2.74
N LEU A 56 6.51 0.04 -1.91
CA LEU A 56 5.17 0.37 -2.38
C LEU A 56 5.14 1.85 -2.79
N ASP A 57 4.76 2.17 -4.02
CA ASP A 57 4.72 3.57 -4.49
C ASP A 57 3.32 4.19 -4.40
N SER A 58 2.27 3.37 -4.32
CA SER A 58 0.89 3.85 -4.24
C SER A 58 0.50 4.15 -2.79
N PRO A 59 -0.06 5.36 -2.49
CA PRO A 59 -0.54 5.68 -1.16
C PRO A 59 -1.69 4.75 -0.72
N TYR A 60 -2.49 4.27 -1.66
CA TYR A 60 -3.58 3.33 -1.39
C TYR A 60 -3.06 1.93 -1.06
N LEU A 61 -2.06 1.43 -1.82
CA LEU A 61 -1.44 0.15 -1.51
C LEU A 61 -0.69 0.19 -0.17
N ARG A 62 -0.04 1.32 0.15
CA ARG A 62 0.56 1.53 1.46
C ARG A 62 -0.48 1.50 2.58
N ALA A 63 -1.65 2.12 2.40
CA ALA A 63 -2.71 2.06 3.40
C ALA A 63 -3.25 0.65 3.61
N ALA A 64 -3.54 -0.08 2.53
CA ALA A 64 -3.97 -1.48 2.62
C ALA A 64 -2.88 -2.38 3.25
N ALA A 65 -1.62 -2.14 2.92
CA ALA A 65 -0.50 -2.84 3.55
C ALA A 65 -0.39 -2.52 5.04
N ALA A 66 -0.59 -1.25 5.41
CA ALA A 66 -0.49 -0.84 6.79
C ALA A 66 -1.60 -1.43 7.67
N GLU A 67 -2.82 -1.50 7.15
CA GLU A 67 -3.92 -2.22 7.80
C GLU A 67 -3.59 -3.71 7.95
N ARG A 68 -3.24 -4.39 6.84
CA ARG A 68 -3.04 -5.84 6.85
C ARG A 68 -1.87 -6.28 7.72
N PHE A 69 -0.74 -5.59 7.63
CA PHE A 69 0.43 -5.92 8.43
C PHE A 69 0.39 -5.30 9.83
N GLY A 70 -0.38 -4.24 10.05
CA GLY A 70 -0.70 -3.76 11.39
C GLY A 70 -1.35 -4.85 12.23
N ASP A 71 -2.36 -5.53 11.68
CA ASP A 71 -2.96 -6.71 12.31
C ASP A 71 -1.93 -7.82 12.54
N ALA A 72 -1.08 -8.10 11.54
CA ALA A 72 -0.05 -9.14 11.66
C ALA A 72 0.92 -8.89 12.81
N TYR A 73 1.27 -7.64 13.12
CA TYR A 73 2.09 -7.28 14.30
C TYR A 73 1.35 -7.44 15.64
N LEU A 74 0.02 -7.60 15.62
CA LEU A 74 -0.78 -7.94 16.81
C LEU A 74 -1.02 -9.46 16.92
N THR A 75 -0.78 -10.22 15.85
CA THR A 75 -1.01 -11.67 15.78
C THR A 75 0.25 -12.46 15.46
N GLU A 76 0.57 -12.71 14.20
CA GLU A 76 1.67 -13.59 13.76
C GLU A 76 3.06 -13.06 14.20
N LEU A 77 3.22 -11.75 14.26
CA LEU A 77 4.47 -11.04 14.57
C LEU A 77 4.43 -10.32 15.93
N ALA A 78 3.51 -10.68 16.82
CA ALA A 78 3.35 -10.05 18.14
C ALA A 78 4.61 -10.14 19.03
N GLY A 79 5.51 -11.09 18.77
CA GLY A 79 6.76 -11.25 19.50
C GLY A 79 7.91 -10.34 19.01
N VAL A 80 7.73 -9.58 17.94
CA VAL A 80 8.76 -8.69 17.39
C VAL A 80 8.96 -7.49 18.32
N PRO A 81 10.17 -7.25 18.86
CA PRO A 81 10.43 -6.10 19.71
C PRO A 81 10.16 -4.78 18.98
N GLY A 82 9.30 -3.93 19.54
CA GLY A 82 8.91 -2.66 18.92
C GLY A 82 7.95 -2.80 17.73
N GLY A 83 7.38 -3.99 17.51
CA GLY A 83 6.48 -4.27 16.38
C GLY A 83 5.16 -3.49 16.46
N GLU A 84 4.61 -3.35 17.67
CA GLU A 84 3.36 -2.61 17.90
C GLU A 84 3.53 -1.11 17.62
N GLU A 85 4.60 -0.48 18.12
CA GLU A 85 4.91 0.92 17.85
C GLU A 85 5.14 1.15 16.35
N PHE A 86 5.87 0.24 15.70
CA PHE A 86 6.07 0.31 14.25
C PHE A 86 4.76 0.21 13.47
N ALA A 87 3.87 -0.73 13.82
CA ALA A 87 2.57 -0.90 13.19
C ALA A 87 1.68 0.35 13.33
N ALA A 88 1.71 0.99 14.51
CA ALA A 88 0.99 2.22 14.76
C ALA A 88 1.53 3.38 13.90
N GLU A 89 2.85 3.57 13.86
CA GLU A 89 3.49 4.59 13.03
C GLU A 89 3.21 4.39 11.53
N LEU A 90 3.29 3.14 11.08
CA LEU A 90 3.01 2.71 9.71
C LEU A 90 1.57 3.08 9.30
N THR A 91 0.60 2.75 10.15
CA THR A 91 -0.83 3.03 9.93
C THR A 91 -1.11 4.52 9.90
N GLU A 92 -0.59 5.27 10.87
CA GLU A 92 -0.75 6.73 10.91
C GLU A 92 -0.17 7.39 9.65
N ALA A 93 1.05 7.02 9.27
CA ALA A 93 1.72 7.58 8.10
C ALA A 93 0.95 7.29 6.80
N ALA A 94 0.43 6.07 6.65
CA ALA A 94 -0.34 5.68 5.47
C ALA A 94 -1.67 6.44 5.36
N LEU A 95 -2.42 6.56 6.47
CA LEU A 95 -3.66 7.34 6.52
C LEU A 95 -3.42 8.82 6.19
N ARG A 96 -2.38 9.43 6.76
CA ARG A 96 -1.97 10.81 6.43
C ARG A 96 -1.66 10.95 4.94
N ALA A 97 -0.96 9.99 4.34
CA ALA A 97 -0.63 10.01 2.92
C ALA A 97 -1.87 9.91 2.03
N VAL A 98 -2.84 9.05 2.38
CA VAL A 98 -4.13 8.94 1.67
C VAL A 98 -4.94 10.23 1.78
N ILE A 99 -5.09 10.79 2.99
CA ILE A 99 -5.81 12.06 3.18
C ILE A 99 -5.16 13.18 2.36
N ALA A 100 -3.83 13.28 2.38
CA ALA A 100 -3.10 14.28 1.61
C ALA A 100 -3.25 14.07 0.10
N HIS A 101 -3.20 12.82 -0.37
CA HIS A 101 -3.37 12.48 -1.78
C HIS A 101 -4.78 12.78 -2.27
N THR A 102 -5.81 12.29 -1.57
CA THR A 102 -7.22 12.58 -1.87
C THR A 102 -7.51 14.08 -1.81
N GLY A 103 -6.97 14.79 -0.80
CA GLY A 103 -7.13 16.23 -0.69
C GLY A 103 -6.47 17.03 -1.83
N ARG A 104 -5.42 16.50 -2.47
CA ARG A 104 -4.86 17.09 -3.71
C ARG A 104 -5.74 16.80 -4.92
N MET A 105 -6.22 15.56 -5.05
CA MET A 105 -7.13 15.18 -6.14
C MET A 105 -8.42 16.01 -6.13
N MET A 106 -9.03 16.20 -4.95
CA MET A 106 -10.25 17.00 -4.78
C MET A 106 -10.02 18.50 -5.03
N ARG A 107 -8.82 19.02 -4.78
CA ARG A 107 -8.43 20.40 -5.08
C ARG A 107 -7.88 20.59 -6.50
N GLY A 108 -7.88 19.54 -7.31
CA GLY A 108 -7.46 19.60 -8.70
C GLY A 108 -8.39 20.53 -9.50
N PRO A 109 -7.85 21.29 -10.48
CA PRO A 109 -8.64 22.15 -11.36
C PRO A 109 -9.82 21.41 -11.99
N ALA A 110 -9.64 20.14 -12.36
CA ALA A 110 -10.70 19.33 -12.96
C ALA A 110 -11.91 19.07 -12.03
N ILE A 111 -11.70 18.81 -10.73
CA ILE A 111 -12.80 18.61 -9.77
C ILE A 111 -13.39 19.94 -9.32
N THR A 112 -12.57 20.99 -9.21
CA THR A 112 -13.06 22.36 -8.92
C THR A 112 -13.94 22.87 -10.07
N ASP A 113 -13.56 22.57 -11.31
CA ASP A 113 -14.31 22.87 -12.52
C ASP A 113 -15.65 22.10 -12.64
N TRP A 114 -15.78 20.91 -12.01
CA TRP A 114 -17.06 20.18 -11.95
C TRP A 114 -18.10 20.92 -11.12
N ALA A 115 -17.66 21.68 -10.11
CA ALA A 115 -18.55 22.41 -9.22
C ALA A 115 -19.06 23.74 -9.82
N GLU A 116 -18.49 24.19 -10.94
CA GLU A 116 -18.93 25.41 -11.63
C GLU A 116 -20.06 25.13 -12.63
N PRO A 117 -21.16 25.91 -12.60
CA PRO A 117 -22.26 25.73 -13.54
C PRO A 117 -21.80 25.95 -15.00
N HIS A 118 -22.00 24.93 -15.84
CA HIS A 118 -21.62 24.94 -17.25
C HIS A 118 -22.45 25.96 -18.05
N VAL A 119 -21.93 27.17 -18.26
CA VAL A 119 -22.56 28.18 -19.15
C VAL A 119 -21.63 28.64 -20.28
N ALA A 120 -20.38 28.18 -20.34
CA ALA A 120 -19.44 28.57 -21.39
C ALA A 120 -18.81 27.36 -22.12
N VAL A 121 -18.57 27.52 -23.42
CA VAL A 121 -17.88 26.55 -24.29
C VAL A 121 -16.54 26.15 -23.65
N MET A 122 -16.33 24.85 -23.48
CA MET A 122 -15.15 24.29 -22.81
C MET A 122 -13.87 24.63 -23.59
N SER A 123 -12.93 25.32 -22.94
CA SER A 123 -11.63 25.64 -23.56
C SER A 123 -10.78 24.40 -23.75
N THR A 124 -9.83 24.43 -24.70
CA THR A 124 -8.92 23.31 -25.00
C THR A 124 -8.03 22.95 -23.81
N ALA A 125 -7.67 23.94 -22.98
CA ALA A 125 -6.91 23.74 -21.75
C ALA A 125 -7.75 23.00 -20.68
N ARG A 126 -9.03 23.37 -20.55
CA ARG A 126 -9.99 22.70 -19.65
C ARG A 126 -10.20 21.24 -20.09
N ALA A 127 -10.42 20.99 -21.38
CA ALA A 127 -10.56 19.64 -21.92
C ALA A 127 -9.32 18.76 -21.63
N ARG A 128 -8.10 19.32 -21.69
CA ARG A 128 -6.86 18.61 -21.37
C ARG A 128 -6.77 18.27 -19.87
N SER A 129 -7.06 19.22 -18.99
CA SER A 129 -7.08 19.01 -17.55
C SER A 129 -8.06 17.91 -17.13
N TRP A 130 -9.23 17.85 -17.77
CA TRP A 130 -10.22 16.81 -17.54
C TRP A 130 -9.74 15.43 -18.00
N ARG A 131 -9.07 15.36 -19.15
CA ARG A 131 -8.46 14.10 -19.62
C ARG A 131 -7.42 13.59 -18.64
N GLU A 132 -6.53 14.46 -18.18
CA GLU A 132 -5.50 14.09 -17.19
C GLU A 132 -6.13 13.61 -15.87
N ALA A 133 -7.11 14.34 -15.34
CA ALA A 133 -7.81 13.93 -14.12
C ALA A 133 -8.55 12.60 -14.27
N SER A 134 -9.17 12.34 -15.43
CA SER A 134 -9.82 11.05 -15.72
C SER A 134 -8.82 9.90 -15.78
N MET A 135 -7.61 10.15 -16.29
CA MET A 135 -6.54 9.15 -16.33
C MET A 135 -5.97 8.89 -14.93
N GLU A 136 -5.84 9.90 -14.08
CA GLU A 136 -5.45 9.74 -12.68
C GLU A 136 -6.51 8.98 -11.88
N LEU A 137 -7.80 9.31 -12.05
CA LEU A 137 -8.91 8.56 -11.45
C LEU A 137 -8.95 7.10 -11.91
N ALA A 138 -8.70 6.82 -13.19
CA ALA A 138 -8.65 5.45 -13.70
C ALA A 138 -7.50 4.62 -13.11
N LYS A 139 -6.44 5.26 -12.58
CA LYS A 139 -5.35 4.58 -11.87
C LYS A 139 -5.69 4.27 -10.41
N VAL A 140 -6.75 4.85 -9.86
CA VAL A 140 -7.23 4.54 -8.51
C VAL A 140 -7.88 3.16 -8.57
N HIS A 141 -7.11 2.11 -8.26
CA HIS A 141 -7.67 0.82 -7.90
C HIS A 141 -8.12 0.88 -6.44
N LEU A 142 -9.44 0.90 -6.25
CA LEU A 142 -10.02 0.55 -4.97
C LEU A 142 -9.84 -0.96 -4.79
N PRO A 143 -9.34 -1.42 -3.64
CA PRO A 143 -9.28 -2.86 -3.38
C PRO A 143 -10.70 -3.44 -3.42
N GLU A 144 -10.86 -4.58 -4.11
CA GLU A 144 -12.05 -5.45 -4.02
C GLU A 144 -11.95 -6.35 -2.79
#